data_AF-A0A0N4VBM3-F1
#
_entry.id   AF-A0A0N4VBM3-F1
#
_cell.length_a   1.000
_cell.length_b   1.000
_cell.length_c   1.000
_cell.angle_alpha   90.00
_cell.angle_beta   90.00
_cell.angle_gamma   90.00
#
_symmetry.space_group_name_H-M   'P 1'
#
loop_
_entity.id
_entity.type
_entity.pdbx_description
1 polymer ?
#
loop_
_entity_poly.entity_id
_entity_poly.type
_entity_poly.pdbx_seq_one_letter_code
_entity_poly.pdbx_strand_id
1 'polypeptide(L)' 'MVKRMTKSITTYLIFCALMLQQCCSAFYAGSCFDKDTPDGKSNCPQVKHLCQNKVFHKLMLDQCPLTCGFCRAA' A
#
# COMPACT_ATOMS: atom_id res chain seq x y z
N MET A 1 13.45 -7.80 -7.42
CA MET A 1 12.75 -8.60 -8.46
C MET A 1 11.44 -9.13 -7.88
N VAL A 2 10.33 -8.52 -8.31
CA VAL A 2 8.93 -8.88 -7.99
C VAL A 2 8.64 -10.29 -8.52
N LYS A 3 8.90 -11.34 -7.72
CA LYS A 3 8.96 -12.72 -8.25
C LYS A 3 7.87 -13.67 -7.73
N ARG A 4 6.80 -13.18 -7.11
CA ARG A 4 5.82 -14.07 -6.46
C ARG A 4 4.35 -13.66 -6.50
N MET A 5 3.89 -12.95 -7.54
CA MET A 5 2.46 -12.59 -7.67
C MET A 5 1.83 -12.95 -9.03
N THR A 6 2.52 -13.67 -9.94
CA THR A 6 1.97 -13.97 -11.28
C THR A 6 1.32 -15.35 -11.42
N LYS A 7 1.49 -16.27 -10.46
CA LYS A 7 0.88 -17.62 -10.51
C LYS A 7 -0.49 -17.73 -9.83
N SER A 8 -0.90 -16.71 -9.06
CA SER A 8 -2.21 -16.67 -8.38
C SER A 8 -3.29 -15.98 -9.22
N ILE A 9 -2.92 -15.25 -10.26
CA ILE A 9 -3.81 -14.41 -11.09
C ILE A 9 -4.64 -15.27 -12.06
N THR A 10 -4.06 -16.31 -12.67
CA THR A 10 -4.76 -17.17 -13.64
C THR A 10 -5.78 -18.12 -13.00
N THR A 11 -5.52 -18.58 -11.77
CA THR A 11 -6.50 -19.38 -11.00
C THR A 11 -7.64 -18.52 -10.43
N TYR A 12 -7.37 -17.24 -10.14
CA TYR A 12 -8.36 -16.27 -9.65
C TYR A 12 -9.44 -15.92 -10.69
N LEU A 13 -9.08 -15.80 -11.97
CA LEU A 13 -10.03 -15.51 -13.05
C LEU A 13 -11.09 -16.60 -13.21
N ILE A 14 -10.70 -17.86 -12.98
CA ILE A 14 -11.60 -19.02 -13.06
C ILE A 14 -12.53 -19.09 -11.83
N PHE A 15 -12.02 -18.74 -10.65
CA PHE A 15 -12.81 -18.70 -9.42
C PHE A 15 -13.83 -17.55 -9.36
N CYS A 16 -13.51 -16.39 -9.96
CA CYS A 16 -14.36 -15.20 -9.96
C CYS A 16 -15.66 -15.38 -10.78
N ALA A 17 -15.67 -16.27 -11.78
CA ALA A 17 -16.83 -16.52 -12.63
C ALA A 17 -17.95 -17.35 -11.95
N LEU A 18 -17.67 -18.01 -10.82
CA LEU A 18 -18.58 -18.99 -10.21
C LEU A 18 -19.22 -18.56 -8.88
N MET A 19 -18.77 -17.49 -8.24
CA MET A 19 -19.24 -17.09 -6.90
C MET A 19 -19.62 -15.62 -6.84
N LEU A 20 -20.87 -15.34 -7.21
CA LEU A 20 -21.57 -14.04 -7.18
C LEU A 20 -21.25 -13.17 -5.94
N GLN A 21 -20.15 -12.40 -6.04
CA GLN A 21 -19.94 -11.10 -5.41
C GLN A 21 -19.49 -11.07 -3.93
N GLN A 22 -18.31 -11.60 -3.59
CA GLN A 22 -17.56 -11.11 -2.41
C GLN A 22 -16.05 -11.43 -2.43
N CYS A 23 -15.29 -10.86 -3.39
CA CYS A 23 -13.81 -10.81 -3.31
C CYS A 23 -13.23 -9.43 -3.63
N CYS A 24 -14.04 -8.47 -4.10
CA CYS A 24 -13.55 -7.17 -4.52
C CYS A 24 -13.10 -6.29 -3.32
N SER A 25 -13.66 -6.50 -2.13
CA SER A 25 -13.34 -5.68 -0.95
C SER A 25 -12.05 -6.10 -0.22
N ALA A 26 -11.49 -7.28 -0.52
CA ALA A 26 -10.19 -7.70 0.02
C ALA A 26 -9.02 -7.37 -0.91
N PHE A 27 -9.30 -7.08 -2.19
CA PHE A 27 -8.28 -6.78 -3.20
C PHE A 27 -8.22 -5.28 -3.59
N TYR A 28 -9.19 -4.48 -3.15
CA TYR A 28 -9.11 -3.01 -3.18
C TYR A 28 -8.86 -2.42 -1.78
N ALA A 29 -8.13 -3.16 -0.93
CA ALA A 29 -7.35 -2.48 0.09
C ALA A 29 -6.22 -1.78 -0.66
N GLY A 30 -6.40 -0.49 -0.95
CA GLY A 30 -5.37 0.35 -1.56
C GLY A 30 -4.03 0.05 -0.89
N SER A 31 -3.06 -0.38 -1.69
CA SER A 31 -1.78 -0.87 -1.21
C SER A 31 -1.10 0.23 -0.41
N CYS A 32 -1.26 0.21 0.91
CA CYS A 32 -0.77 1.25 1.77
C CYS A 32 0.56 0.81 2.36
N PHE A 33 1.63 1.25 1.71
CA PHE A 33 3.00 0.96 2.07
C PHE A 33 3.85 2.23 1.96
N ASP A 34 4.93 2.25 2.72
CA ASP A 34 5.90 3.34 2.66
C ASP A 34 6.72 3.26 1.36
N LYS A 35 6.98 4.41 0.74
CA LYS A 35 7.78 4.49 -0.48
C LYS A 35 9.26 4.43 -0.15
N ASP A 36 9.97 3.56 -0.84
CA ASP A 36 11.42 3.49 -0.78
C ASP A 36 12.07 4.64 -1.57
N THR A 37 13.22 5.09 -1.10
CA THR A 37 14.09 5.98 -1.87
C THR A 37 14.80 5.20 -2.99
N PRO A 38 15.45 5.88 -3.95
CA PRO A 38 16.24 5.22 -5.00
C PRO A 38 17.32 4.27 -4.46
N ASP A 39 17.78 4.51 -3.23
CA ASP A 39 18.74 3.65 -2.51
C ASP A 39 18.13 2.36 -1.95
N GLY A 40 16.82 2.13 -2.16
CA GLY A 40 16.10 0.95 -1.71
C GLY A 40 15.86 0.90 -0.19
N LYS A 41 15.99 2.04 0.51
CA LYS A 41 15.69 2.16 1.94
C LYS A 41 14.64 3.24 2.18
N SER A 42 13.49 2.84 2.72
CA SER A 42 12.51 3.80 3.24
C SER A 42 13.11 4.64 4.38
N ASN A 43 13.14 5.97 4.20
CA ASN A 43 13.60 6.93 5.23
C ASN A 43 12.48 7.30 6.23
N CYS A 44 11.26 6.81 6.01
CA CYS A 44 10.07 7.00 6.84
C CYS A 44 10.31 6.87 8.36
N PRO A 45 11.01 5.84 8.90
CA PRO A 45 11.25 5.74 10.34
C PRO A 45 12.09 6.89 10.91
N GLN A 46 12.99 7.49 10.11
CA GLN A 46 13.82 8.63 10.54
C GLN A 46 13.03 9.94 10.52
N VAL A 47 12.07 10.05 9.59
CA VAL A 47 11.25 11.25 9.40
C VAL A 47 9.88 11.16 10.05
N LYS A 48 9.63 10.17 10.91
CA LYS A 48 8.34 9.99 11.60
C LYS A 48 7.90 11.23 12.40
N HIS A 49 8.83 12.02 12.90
CA HIS A 49 8.53 13.28 13.59
C HIS A 49 7.85 14.31 12.66
N LEU A 50 8.08 14.23 11.34
CA LEU A 50 7.43 15.10 10.35
C LEU A 50 5.95 14.78 10.16
N CYS A 51 5.46 13.61 10.57
CA CYS A 51 4.02 13.28 10.52
C CYS A 51 3.18 14.29 11.34
N GLN A 52 3.74 14.88 12.39
CA GLN A 52 3.07 15.89 13.23
C GLN A 52 3.17 17.30 12.66
N ASN A 53 4.03 17.52 11.67
CA ASN A 53 4.24 18.84 11.07
C ASN A 53 3.28 19.05 9.89
N LYS A 54 2.42 20.06 10.01
CA LYS A 54 1.40 20.39 8.99
C LYS A 54 1.99 20.68 7.61
N VAL A 55 3.20 21.24 7.54
CA VAL A 55 3.88 21.55 6.27
C VAL A 55 4.23 20.28 5.50
N PHE A 56 4.65 19.23 6.22
CA PHE A 56 5.06 17.96 5.63
C PHE A 56 3.93 16.93 5.56
N HIS A 57 2.73 17.27 6.05
CA HIS A 57 1.59 16.37 6.10
C HIS A 57 1.27 15.74 4.73
N LYS A 58 1.22 16.57 3.66
CA LYS A 58 0.96 16.08 2.30
C LYS A 58 2.09 15.17 1.79
N LEU A 59 3.35 15.54 2.05
CA LEU A 59 4.50 14.75 1.66
C LEU A 59 4.52 13.39 2.36
N MET A 60 4.22 13.38 3.66
CA MET A 60 4.15 12.15 4.46
C MET A 60 2.97 11.27 4.06
N LEU A 61 1.85 11.86 3.61
CA LEU A 61 0.73 11.13 3.01
C LEU A 61 1.14 10.41 1.72
N ASP A 62 1.89 11.08 0.86
CA ASP A 62 2.32 10.54 -0.43
C ASP A 62 3.48 9.53 -0.28
N GLN A 63 4.39 9.76 0.67
CA GLN A 63 5.64 9.00 0.80
C GLN A 63 5.63 7.97 1.92
N CYS A 64 5.00 8.26 3.06
CA CYS A 64 5.07 7.43 4.26
C CYS A 64 3.69 7.19 4.91
N PRO A 65 2.67 6.75 4.14
CA PRO A 65 1.33 6.60 4.67
C PRO A 65 1.21 5.50 5.72
N LEU A 66 2.08 4.48 5.69
CA LEU A 66 2.10 3.41 6.68
C LEU A 66 2.78 3.86 7.97
N THR A 67 3.96 4.48 7.87
CA THR A 67 4.69 4.98 9.05
C THR A 67 3.91 6.05 9.81
N CYS A 68 3.18 6.93 9.12
CA CYS A 68 2.36 7.96 9.75
C CYS A 68 0.95 7.47 10.14
N GLY A 69 0.55 6.25 9.78
CA GLY A 69 -0.74 5.67 10.15
C GLY A 69 -1.93 6.16 9.32
N PHE A 70 -1.70 6.65 8.10
CA PHE A 70 -2.74 7.11 7.17
C PHE A 70 -3.46 5.97 6.42
N CYS A 71 -3.02 4.72 6.59
CA CYS A 71 -3.54 3.52 5.92
C CYS A 71 -4.99 3.10 6.27
N ARG A 72 -5.84 4.02 6.70
CA ARG A 72 -7.24 3.76 7.05
C ARG A 72 -8.21 4.86 6.60
N ALA A 73 -7.80 5.68 5.64
CA ALA A 73 -8.61 6.76 5.08
C ALA A 73 -8.75 6.60 3.56
N ALA A 74 -9.43 5.55 3.10
CA ALA A 74 -10.07 5.47 1.80
C ALA A 74 -11.18 4.41 1.87
#